data_AF-A0A840NPX1-F1
#
_entry.id   AF-A0A840NPX1-F1
#
_cell.length_a   1.000
_cell.length_b   1.000
_cell.length_c   1.000
_cell.angle_alpha   90.00
_cell.angle_beta   90.00
_cell.angle_gamma   90.00
#
_symmetry.space_group_name_H-M   'P 1'
#
loop_
_entity.id
_entity.type
_entity.pdbx_description
1 polymer ?
#
loop_
_entity_poly.entity_id
_entity_poly.type
_entity_poly.pdbx_seq_one_letter_code
_entity_poly.pdbx_strand_id
1 'polypeptide(L)'
;MKRDVGERRTPETGARPAEAVRNQVRGEAGNVVQAGRVAGDVHVHRDVYLFVTGGFGVLRDGNPVRERPLNMAGRTSSDARAEIGDALDRVRSDSEPRPPKPETPPLDEAEPRTLVLDGIDEASEPERVLREVLAPVANSGIRLVLGFRSGSSAALRVARELWPEQDADPEVFRARLDLLARAVDELAQRENALHRHRAHVAGRIAGAPAVPDRAIALRLVVTGLRTDDPGMAPEARARRLARAEADVAETSRLLRERRGELDSLLERRDDLRGLLEAYRAQAIDHGFVEDVGLDEPYRRSHDALWRGPCDLDAAGELVRGYGTAVRARIGPA
;
A
#
# COMPACT_ATOMS: atom_id res chain seq x y z
N MET A 1 -51.77 40.97 14.41
CA MET A 1 -50.73 40.92 13.34
C MET A 1 -49.62 40.03 13.89
N LYS A 2 -49.55 38.71 13.67
CA LYS A 2 -49.46 37.89 12.44
C LYS A 2 -48.33 38.34 11.49
N ARG A 3 -47.44 37.36 11.21
CA ARG A 3 -46.30 37.29 10.26
C ARG A 3 -44.95 37.74 10.86
N ASP A 4 -43.84 37.04 10.68
CA ASP A 4 -43.54 35.79 9.98
C ASP A 4 -42.28 35.16 10.59
N VAL A 5 -42.32 33.86 10.84
CA VAL A 5 -41.20 33.05 11.32
C VAL A 5 -40.44 32.57 10.08
N GLY A 6 -39.30 33.21 9.80
CA GLY A 6 -38.37 32.76 8.76
C GLY A 6 -37.55 31.57 9.27
N GLU A 7 -37.97 30.36 8.90
CA GLU A 7 -37.20 29.13 9.02
C GLU A 7 -35.81 29.28 8.38
N ARG A 8 -34.76 29.24 9.20
CA ARG A 8 -33.39 29.02 8.73
C ARG A 8 -33.25 27.53 8.38
N ARG A 9 -33.35 27.24 7.08
CA ARG A 9 -32.98 25.95 6.50
C ARG A 9 -31.53 25.62 6.85
N THR A 10 -31.34 24.49 7.52
CA THR A 10 -30.10 23.73 7.58
C THR A 10 -29.61 23.39 6.17
N PRO A 11 -28.32 23.56 5.83
CA PRO A 11 -27.79 22.97 4.62
C PRO A 11 -27.67 21.46 4.85
N GLU A 12 -28.47 20.69 4.14
CA GLU A 12 -28.28 19.25 3.98
C GLU A 12 -26.90 19.02 3.35
N THR A 13 -25.96 18.52 4.16
CA THR A 13 -24.68 17.98 3.70
C THR A 13 -24.95 16.69 2.96
N GLY A 14 -25.37 16.81 1.70
CA GLY A 14 -25.38 15.72 0.74
C GLY A 14 -23.93 15.32 0.45
N ALA A 15 -23.42 14.37 1.23
CA ALA A 15 -22.19 13.65 0.91
C ALA A 15 -22.40 12.94 -0.43
N ARG A 16 -21.90 13.56 -1.51
CA ARG A 16 -21.71 12.85 -2.78
C ARG A 16 -20.74 11.69 -2.51
N PRO A 17 -21.08 10.45 -2.87
CA PRO A 17 -20.09 9.37 -2.83
C PRO A 17 -18.92 9.79 -3.73
N ALA A 18 -17.69 9.60 -3.23
CA ALA A 18 -16.47 9.85 -3.97
C ALA A 18 -16.56 9.15 -5.33
N GLU A 19 -16.66 9.94 -6.40
CA GLU A 19 -16.55 9.45 -7.76
C GLU A 19 -15.17 8.82 -7.91
N ALA A 20 -15.15 7.49 -8.04
CA ALA A 20 -13.96 6.73 -8.35
C ALA A 20 -13.42 7.22 -9.70
N VAL A 21 -12.31 7.95 -9.67
CA VAL A 21 -11.62 8.41 -10.89
C VAL A 21 -10.98 7.17 -11.53
N ARG A 22 -11.56 6.74 -12.65
CA ARG A 22 -11.23 5.51 -13.39
C ARG A 22 -9.98 5.73 -14.26
N ASN A 23 -9.00 4.83 -14.16
CA ASN A 23 -7.73 4.90 -14.89
C ASN A 23 -7.82 4.12 -16.20
N GLN A 24 -7.47 4.75 -17.33
CA GLN A 24 -7.40 4.13 -18.65
C GLN A 24 -5.95 4.14 -19.17
N VAL A 25 -5.41 3.00 -19.58
CA VAL A 25 -4.17 2.88 -20.39
C VAL A 25 -4.54 2.08 -21.63
N ARG A 26 -4.39 2.65 -22.82
CA ARG A 26 -4.83 2.07 -24.09
C ARG A 26 -3.64 1.39 -24.78
N GLY A 27 -3.71 0.09 -25.01
CA GLY A 27 -2.73 -0.62 -25.86
C GLY A 27 -3.09 -0.52 -27.35
N GLU A 28 -2.17 -0.94 -28.24
CA GLU A 28 -2.30 -0.87 -29.71
C GLU A 28 -3.55 -1.57 -30.29
N ALA A 29 -4.21 -2.46 -29.52
CA ALA A 29 -5.51 -3.08 -29.85
C ALA A 29 -6.72 -2.45 -29.13
N GLY A 30 -6.60 -1.22 -28.62
CA GLY A 30 -7.71 -0.46 -28.02
C GLY A 30 -8.17 -0.89 -26.62
N ASN A 31 -7.63 -1.97 -26.03
CA ASN A 31 -8.06 -2.51 -24.73
C ASN A 31 -7.30 -1.94 -23.52
N VAL A 32 -8.02 -1.77 -22.41
CA VAL A 32 -7.59 -1.06 -21.20
C VAL A 32 -7.29 -2.02 -20.05
N VAL A 33 -6.06 -2.01 -19.53
CA VAL A 33 -5.69 -2.73 -18.30
C VAL A 33 -5.48 -1.73 -17.17
N GLN A 34 -6.29 -1.82 -16.12
CA GLN A 34 -6.28 -0.94 -14.97
C GLN A 34 -5.80 -1.74 -13.75
N ALA A 35 -4.59 -1.47 -13.25
CA ALA A 35 -4.12 -2.05 -12.00
C ALA A 35 -4.68 -1.26 -10.81
N GLY A 36 -5.38 -1.92 -9.90
CA GLY A 36 -5.77 -1.37 -8.61
C GLY A 36 -4.60 -1.39 -7.63
N ARG A 37 -4.41 -0.29 -6.87
CA ARG A 37 -3.42 -0.09 -5.79
C ARG A 37 -2.09 -0.81 -6.01
N VAL A 38 -1.29 -0.33 -6.95
CA VAL A 38 0.09 -0.78 -7.15
C VAL A 38 1.02 0.40 -6.88
N ALA A 39 1.84 0.27 -5.85
CA ALA A 39 2.89 1.22 -5.50
C ALA A 39 4.27 0.55 -5.65
N GLY A 40 4.71 0.29 -6.89
CA GLY A 40 6.02 -0.32 -7.16
C GLY A 40 6.33 -0.50 -8.65
N ASP A 41 7.55 -0.95 -8.93
CA ASP A 41 8.17 -0.95 -10.25
C ASP A 41 7.37 -1.79 -11.27
N VAL A 42 7.07 -1.20 -12.43
CA VAL A 42 6.34 -1.85 -13.52
C VAL A 42 7.24 -1.99 -14.74
N HIS A 43 7.43 -3.22 -15.22
CA HIS A 43 8.22 -3.53 -16.42
C HIS A 43 7.29 -4.09 -17.48
N VAL A 44 7.50 -3.75 -18.75
CA VAL A 44 6.65 -4.25 -19.84
C VAL A 44 7.56 -4.74 -20.98
N HIS A 45 7.27 -5.93 -21.49
CA HIS A 45 7.90 -6.52 -22.67
C HIS A 45 6.85 -7.22 -23.53
N ARG A 46 6.44 -6.59 -24.64
CA ARG A 46 5.32 -7.02 -25.51
C ARG A 46 4.03 -7.24 -24.71
N ASP A 47 3.81 -8.50 -24.31
CA ASP A 47 2.64 -8.99 -23.59
C ASP A 47 2.97 -9.44 -22.16
N VAL A 48 4.19 -9.20 -21.65
CA VAL A 48 4.59 -9.55 -20.28
C VAL A 48 4.77 -8.28 -19.46
N TYR A 49 4.08 -8.19 -18.32
CA TYR A 49 4.12 -7.08 -17.38
C TYR A 49 4.68 -7.58 -16.05
N LEU A 50 5.77 -7.02 -15.56
CA LEU A 50 6.36 -7.36 -14.25
C LEU A 50 6.01 -6.27 -13.24
N PHE A 51 5.59 -6.64 -12.05
CA PHE A 51 5.17 -5.74 -10.98
C PHE A 51 5.85 -6.10 -9.68
N VAL A 52 6.35 -5.12 -8.93
CA VAL A 52 6.93 -5.34 -7.60
C VAL A 52 6.06 -4.69 -6.51
N THR A 53 5.04 -5.38 -5.97
CA THR A 53 4.26 -4.92 -4.78
C THR A 53 3.37 -5.98 -4.13
N GLY A 54 3.07 -5.77 -2.83
CA GLY A 54 2.12 -6.57 -2.05
C GLY A 54 0.65 -6.35 -2.43
N GLY A 55 0.09 -7.32 -3.16
CA GLY A 55 -1.35 -7.54 -3.37
C GLY A 55 -1.91 -6.93 -4.66
N PHE A 56 -2.50 -7.77 -5.52
CA PHE A 56 -3.01 -7.38 -6.83
C PHE A 56 -4.54 -7.27 -6.90
N GLY A 57 -5.01 -6.30 -7.67
CA GLY A 57 -6.33 -6.32 -8.31
C GLY A 57 -6.19 -5.82 -9.75
N VAL A 58 -6.53 -6.65 -10.75
CA VAL A 58 -6.51 -6.25 -12.17
C VAL A 58 -7.94 -5.96 -12.61
N LEU A 59 -8.16 -4.78 -13.18
CA LEU A 59 -9.42 -4.34 -13.75
C LEU A 59 -9.26 -4.24 -15.28
N ARG A 60 -10.28 -4.69 -16.03
CA ARG A 60 -10.43 -4.51 -17.48
C ARG A 60 -11.70 -3.69 -17.73
N ASP A 61 -11.59 -2.57 -18.43
CA ASP A 61 -12.71 -1.65 -18.72
C ASP A 61 -13.52 -1.23 -17.47
N GLY A 62 -12.85 -1.07 -16.33
CA GLY A 62 -13.50 -0.74 -15.06
C GLY A 62 -14.28 -1.88 -14.41
N ASN A 63 -14.30 -3.07 -15.00
CA ASN A 63 -14.74 -4.30 -14.36
C ASN A 63 -13.53 -5.03 -13.76
N PRO A 64 -13.63 -5.67 -12.58
CA PRO A 64 -12.62 -6.61 -12.16
C PRO A 64 -12.44 -7.65 -13.26
N VAL A 65 -11.19 -7.89 -13.68
CA VAL A 65 -10.87 -9.10 -14.43
C VAL A 65 -11.41 -10.22 -13.56
N ARG A 66 -12.38 -10.98 -14.09
CA ARG A 66 -13.06 -12.04 -13.32
C ARG A 66 -12.09 -13.12 -12.84
N GLU A 67 -10.88 -13.12 -13.39
CA GLU A 67 -9.83 -14.04 -13.05
C GLU A 67 -9.14 -13.59 -11.76
N ARG A 68 -9.34 -14.37 -10.71
CA ARG A 68 -8.55 -14.27 -9.48
C ARG A 68 -7.07 -14.44 -9.84
N PRO A 69 -6.17 -13.56 -9.36
CA PRO A 69 -4.75 -13.75 -9.56
C PRO A 69 -4.33 -15.11 -9.01
N LEU A 70 -3.55 -15.86 -9.78
CA LEU A 70 -3.00 -17.14 -9.35
C LEU A 70 -1.86 -16.87 -8.37
N ASN A 71 -2.01 -17.36 -7.13
CA ASN A 71 -0.99 -17.20 -6.10
C ASN A 71 0.08 -18.29 -6.25
N MET A 72 1.31 -17.87 -6.54
CA MET A 72 2.44 -18.76 -6.75
C MET A 72 3.21 -19.09 -5.47
N ALA A 73 2.87 -18.48 -4.33
CA ALA A 73 3.56 -18.72 -3.06
C ALA A 73 3.54 -20.21 -2.68
N GLY A 74 4.72 -20.78 -2.44
CA GLY A 74 4.93 -22.19 -2.08
C GLY A 74 4.73 -23.20 -3.22
N ARG A 75 4.42 -22.77 -4.45
CA ARG A 75 4.16 -23.67 -5.59
C ARG A 75 5.44 -24.16 -6.27
N THR A 76 5.47 -25.42 -6.68
CA THR A 76 6.54 -25.95 -7.56
C THR A 76 6.27 -25.61 -9.03
N SER A 77 7.25 -25.84 -9.91
CA SER A 77 7.07 -25.69 -11.36
C SER A 77 5.97 -26.61 -11.93
N SER A 78 5.81 -27.82 -11.38
CA SER A 78 4.75 -28.75 -11.75
C SER A 78 3.38 -28.25 -11.31
N ASP A 79 3.26 -27.73 -10.08
CA ASP A 79 2.01 -27.18 -9.57
C ASP A 79 1.59 -25.95 -10.38
N ALA A 80 2.54 -25.06 -10.67
CA ALA A 80 2.30 -23.87 -11.49
C ALA A 80 1.86 -24.26 -12.91
N ARG A 81 2.48 -25.28 -13.52
CA ARG A 81 2.09 -25.76 -14.85
C ARG A 81 0.67 -26.33 -14.86
N ALA A 82 0.30 -27.11 -13.85
CA ALA A 82 -1.06 -27.64 -13.72
C ALA A 82 -2.09 -26.52 -13.50
N GLU A 83 -1.81 -25.59 -12.58
CA GLU A 83 -2.73 -24.50 -12.24
C GLU A 83 -2.91 -23.51 -13.39
N ILE A 84 -1.84 -23.22 -14.14
CA ILE A 84 -1.89 -22.40 -15.35
C ILE A 84 -2.62 -23.16 -16.47
N GLY A 85 -2.36 -24.46 -16.64
CA GLY A 85 -3.10 -25.30 -17.60
C GLY A 85 -4.61 -25.26 -17.34
N ASP A 86 -5.03 -25.49 -16.10
CA ASP A 86 -6.43 -25.41 -15.67
C ASP A 86 -7.03 -24.02 -15.86
N ALA A 87 -6.25 -22.96 -15.65
CA ALA A 87 -6.69 -21.59 -15.89
C ALA A 87 -6.89 -21.33 -17.39
N LEU A 88 -5.94 -21.76 -18.24
CA LEU A 88 -6.03 -21.62 -19.68
C LEU A 88 -7.16 -22.45 -20.29
N ASP A 89 -7.41 -23.65 -19.77
CA ASP A 89 -8.51 -24.51 -20.21
C ASP A 89 -9.88 -23.95 -19.78
N ARG A 90 -9.97 -23.31 -18.61
CA ARG A 90 -11.18 -22.56 -18.22
C ARG A 90 -11.45 -21.38 -19.16
N VAL A 91 -10.41 -20.60 -19.47
CA VAL A 91 -10.51 -19.50 -20.44
C VAL A 91 -10.90 -20.01 -21.83
N ARG A 92 -10.42 -21.20 -22.21
CA ARG A 92 -10.76 -21.86 -23.48
C ARG A 92 -12.20 -22.41 -23.49
N SER A 93 -12.68 -22.94 -22.37
CA SER A 93 -14.03 -23.53 -22.23
C SER A 93 -15.12 -22.46 -22.15
N ASP A 94 -14.83 -21.32 -21.52
CA ASP A 94 -15.72 -20.13 -21.55
C ASP A 94 -15.82 -19.50 -22.96
N SER A 95 -14.98 -19.95 -23.91
CA SER A 95 -15.02 -19.55 -25.31
C SER A 95 -15.84 -20.50 -26.21
N GLU A 96 -16.56 -21.50 -25.68
CA GLU A 96 -17.49 -22.28 -26.51
C GLU A 96 -18.57 -21.35 -27.12
N PRO A 97 -18.87 -21.47 -28.43
CA PRO A 97 -19.72 -20.53 -29.12
C PRO A 97 -21.15 -20.61 -28.57
N ARG A 98 -21.51 -19.61 -27.77
CA ARG A 98 -22.91 -19.33 -27.46
C ARG A 98 -23.65 -19.15 -28.80
N PRO A 99 -24.81 -19.80 -29.02
CA PRO A 99 -25.52 -19.67 -30.29
C PRO A 99 -25.70 -18.19 -30.63
N PRO A 100 -25.37 -17.77 -31.86
CA PRO A 100 -25.28 -16.36 -32.18
C PRO A 100 -26.63 -15.68 -31.94
N LYS A 101 -26.63 -14.59 -31.17
CA LYS A 101 -27.74 -13.63 -31.26
C LYS A 101 -27.72 -13.06 -32.68
N PRO A 102 -28.85 -13.05 -33.39
CA PRO A 102 -28.89 -12.54 -34.76
C PRO A 102 -28.83 -11.01 -34.67
N GLU A 103 -27.63 -10.41 -34.68
CA GLU A 103 -27.38 -8.99 -35.00
C GLU A 103 -25.91 -8.54 -34.85
N THR A 104 -24.96 -9.38 -34.40
CA THR A 104 -23.58 -8.93 -34.22
C THR A 104 -22.75 -9.11 -35.52
N PRO A 105 -22.13 -8.05 -36.07
CA PRO A 105 -21.19 -8.19 -37.19
C PRO A 105 -19.95 -8.98 -36.76
N PRO A 106 -19.21 -9.60 -37.70
CA PRO A 106 -18.03 -10.39 -37.38
C PRO A 106 -16.94 -9.46 -36.83
N LEU A 107 -16.61 -9.63 -35.55
CA LEU A 107 -15.39 -9.08 -34.98
C LEU A 107 -14.24 -10.04 -35.33
N ASP A 108 -13.48 -9.66 -36.34
CA ASP A 108 -12.06 -9.98 -36.40
C ASP A 108 -11.39 -9.32 -35.18
N GLU A 109 -10.38 -9.98 -34.60
CA GLU A 109 -9.71 -9.71 -33.31
C GLU A 109 -10.33 -10.42 -32.08
N ALA A 110 -9.93 -11.68 -31.89
CA ALA A 110 -10.07 -12.35 -30.60
C ALA A 110 -9.34 -11.53 -29.51
N GLU A 111 -10.06 -11.16 -28.45
CA GLU A 111 -9.50 -10.35 -27.36
C GLU A 111 -8.24 -11.01 -26.78
N PRO A 112 -7.15 -10.25 -26.55
CA PRO A 112 -5.91 -10.81 -25.99
C PRO A 112 -6.17 -11.32 -24.58
N ARG A 113 -5.99 -12.64 -24.40
CA ARG A 113 -6.18 -13.34 -23.12
C ARG A 113 -5.08 -12.91 -22.15
N THR A 114 -5.44 -12.55 -20.92
CA THR A 114 -4.50 -12.05 -19.90
C THR A 114 -4.50 -12.94 -18.68
N LEU A 115 -3.33 -13.44 -18.28
CA LEU A 115 -3.09 -14.26 -17.11
C LEU A 115 -2.35 -13.45 -16.04
N VAL A 116 -2.88 -13.42 -14.81
CA VAL A 116 -2.32 -12.67 -13.69
C VAL A 116 -1.76 -13.63 -12.63
N LEU A 117 -0.49 -13.48 -12.31
CA LEU A 117 0.23 -14.28 -11.31
C LEU A 117 0.80 -13.36 -10.23
N ASP A 118 0.67 -13.74 -8.97
CA ASP A 118 1.19 -12.99 -7.81
C ASP A 118 2.11 -13.89 -6.97
N GLY A 119 3.09 -13.28 -6.30
CA GLY A 119 4.02 -13.96 -5.39
C GLY A 119 4.98 -14.93 -6.08
N ILE A 120 5.43 -14.61 -7.30
CA ILE A 120 6.33 -15.49 -8.06
C ILE A 120 7.64 -15.75 -7.33
N ASP A 121 8.18 -14.74 -6.65
CA ASP A 121 9.39 -14.85 -5.84
C ASP A 121 9.22 -15.67 -4.55
N GLU A 122 7.98 -16.00 -4.17
CA GLU A 122 7.67 -16.89 -3.05
C GLU A 122 7.34 -18.31 -3.50
N ALA A 123 7.42 -18.62 -4.80
CA ALA A 123 7.29 -19.99 -5.28
C ALA A 123 8.41 -20.89 -4.71
N SER A 124 8.13 -22.19 -4.60
CA SER A 124 9.13 -23.18 -4.17
C SER A 124 10.26 -23.34 -5.20
N GLU A 125 9.98 -23.05 -6.48
CA GLU A 125 10.96 -23.11 -7.58
C GLU A 125 10.80 -21.92 -8.55
N PRO A 126 11.08 -20.68 -8.11
CA PRO A 126 10.67 -19.49 -8.83
C PRO A 126 11.35 -19.34 -10.19
N GLU A 127 12.63 -19.72 -10.32
CA GLU A 127 13.34 -19.66 -11.61
C GLU A 127 12.83 -20.70 -12.61
N ARG A 128 12.43 -21.90 -12.15
CA ARG A 128 11.85 -22.93 -13.02
C ARG A 128 10.47 -22.55 -13.49
N VAL A 129 9.63 -22.00 -12.60
CA VAL A 129 8.32 -21.45 -12.97
C VAL A 129 8.48 -20.41 -14.09
N LEU A 130 9.43 -19.48 -13.95
CA LEU A 130 9.71 -18.47 -14.97
C LEU A 130 10.17 -19.07 -16.31
N ARG A 131 11.17 -19.95 -16.29
CA ARG A 131 11.81 -20.48 -17.52
C ARG A 131 11.00 -21.56 -18.22
N GLU A 132 10.43 -22.49 -17.46
CA GLU A 132 9.84 -23.71 -18.00
C GLU A 132 8.33 -23.61 -18.19
N VAL A 133 7.67 -22.68 -17.47
CA VAL A 133 6.22 -22.52 -17.50
C VAL A 133 5.83 -21.18 -18.12
N LEU A 134 6.34 -20.07 -17.58
CA LEU A 134 5.90 -18.74 -18.00
C LEU A 134 6.52 -18.28 -19.32
N ALA A 135 7.80 -18.57 -19.59
CA ALA A 135 8.43 -18.21 -20.87
C ALA A 135 7.73 -18.85 -22.09
N PRO A 136 7.35 -20.15 -22.07
CA PRO A 136 6.53 -20.73 -23.14
C PRO A 136 5.15 -20.07 -23.29
N VAL A 137 4.50 -19.70 -22.18
CA VAL A 137 3.17 -19.05 -22.20
C VAL A 137 3.25 -17.62 -22.74
N ALA A 138 4.29 -16.87 -22.41
CA ALA A 138 4.52 -15.54 -23.00
C ALA A 138 4.65 -15.61 -24.54
N ASN A 139 5.25 -16.69 -25.05
CA ASN A 139 5.45 -16.90 -26.47
C ASN A 139 4.19 -17.40 -27.21
N SER A 140 3.12 -17.77 -26.50
CA SER A 140 1.87 -18.24 -27.12
C SER A 140 0.87 -17.11 -27.43
N GLY A 141 1.26 -15.85 -27.24
CA GLY A 141 0.41 -14.68 -27.45
C GLY A 141 -0.56 -14.39 -26.29
N ILE A 142 -0.29 -14.98 -25.12
CA ILE A 142 -1.03 -14.70 -23.88
C ILE A 142 -0.31 -13.59 -23.12
N ARG A 143 -1.09 -12.60 -22.69
CA ARG A 143 -0.61 -11.51 -21.87
C ARG A 143 -0.36 -11.98 -20.44
N LEU A 144 0.84 -11.81 -19.93
CA LEU A 144 1.23 -12.17 -18.57
C LEU A 144 1.35 -10.93 -17.71
N VAL A 145 0.79 -10.96 -16.51
CA VAL A 145 1.01 -9.99 -15.44
C VAL A 145 1.65 -10.73 -14.27
N LEU A 146 2.91 -10.40 -13.97
CA LEU A 146 3.77 -11.13 -13.05
C LEU A 146 4.07 -10.28 -11.82
N GLY A 147 3.58 -10.71 -10.66
CA GLY A 147 3.78 -10.05 -9.38
C GLY A 147 4.93 -10.65 -8.57
N PHE A 148 5.81 -9.77 -8.11
CA PHE A 148 6.91 -10.04 -7.20
C PHE A 148 6.70 -9.24 -5.91
N ARG A 149 7.01 -9.84 -4.77
CA ARG A 149 6.91 -9.19 -3.46
C ARG A 149 8.19 -8.44 -3.09
N SER A 150 9.32 -8.87 -3.63
CA SER A 150 10.63 -8.26 -3.43
C SER A 150 11.29 -7.84 -4.75
N GLY A 151 11.68 -6.56 -4.79
CA GLY A 151 12.45 -5.96 -5.90
C GLY A 151 13.90 -6.42 -5.99
N SER A 152 14.39 -7.20 -5.02
CA SER A 152 15.74 -7.78 -5.00
C SER A 152 15.76 -9.30 -5.17
N SER A 153 14.63 -9.92 -5.53
CA SER A 153 14.54 -11.37 -5.67
C SER A 153 15.38 -11.89 -6.84
N ALA A 154 15.98 -13.08 -6.68
CA ALA A 154 16.68 -13.77 -7.77
C ALA A 154 15.72 -14.06 -8.94
N ALA A 155 14.46 -14.35 -8.62
CA ALA A 155 13.37 -14.54 -9.57
C ALA A 155 13.15 -13.31 -10.47
N LEU A 156 13.09 -12.10 -9.90
CA LEU A 156 12.91 -10.88 -10.68
C LEU A 156 14.09 -10.64 -11.64
N ARG A 157 15.33 -10.96 -11.21
CA ARG A 157 16.50 -10.88 -12.07
C ARG A 157 16.40 -11.86 -13.24
N VAL A 158 15.98 -13.10 -13.00
CA VAL A 158 15.74 -14.08 -14.08
C VAL A 158 14.61 -13.63 -15.02
N ALA A 159 13.53 -13.05 -14.49
CA ALA A 159 12.44 -12.51 -15.31
C ALA A 159 12.94 -11.39 -16.24
N ARG A 160 13.77 -10.47 -15.72
CA ARG A 160 14.42 -9.41 -16.52
C ARG A 160 15.40 -9.96 -17.57
N GLU A 161 16.08 -11.06 -17.28
CA GLU A 161 16.95 -11.74 -18.27
C GLU A 161 16.15 -12.40 -19.39
N LEU A 162 15.01 -13.03 -19.06
CA LEU A 162 14.14 -13.72 -20.02
C LEU A 162 13.36 -12.76 -20.93
N TRP A 163 12.91 -11.65 -20.36
CA TRP A 163 12.18 -10.60 -21.07
C TRP A 163 12.91 -9.27 -20.89
N PRO A 164 14.05 -9.09 -21.59
CA PRO A 164 14.86 -7.88 -21.47
C PRO A 164 14.04 -6.64 -21.81
N GLU A 165 14.28 -5.57 -21.06
CA GLU A 165 13.58 -4.29 -21.19
C GLU A 165 13.59 -3.81 -22.65
N GLN A 166 12.41 -3.56 -23.20
CA GLN A 166 12.28 -2.66 -24.35
C GLN A 166 12.12 -1.23 -23.82
N ASP A 167 13.12 -0.76 -23.07
CA ASP A 167 13.16 0.60 -22.50
C ASP A 167 13.09 1.70 -23.56
N ALA A 168 13.33 1.35 -24.83
CA ALA A 168 13.25 2.25 -25.97
C ALA A 168 11.83 2.41 -26.55
N ASP A 169 10.85 1.62 -26.13
CA ASP A 169 9.46 1.77 -26.59
C ASP A 169 8.84 3.03 -25.94
N PRO A 170 8.50 4.07 -26.73
CA PRO A 170 7.93 5.30 -26.21
C PRO A 170 6.59 5.12 -25.50
N GLU A 171 5.78 4.12 -25.87
CA GLU A 171 4.49 3.86 -25.22
C GLU A 171 4.67 3.23 -23.85
N VAL A 172 5.58 2.26 -23.73
CA VAL A 172 5.95 1.65 -22.45
C VAL A 172 6.50 2.70 -21.50
N PHE A 173 7.39 3.58 -21.98
CA PHE A 173 7.93 4.67 -21.19
C PHE A 173 6.83 5.60 -20.67
N ARG A 174 5.89 6.01 -21.53
CA ARG A 174 4.76 6.88 -21.14
C ARG A 174 3.86 6.20 -20.11
N ALA A 175 3.54 4.92 -20.30
CA ALA A 175 2.71 4.17 -19.36
C ALA A 175 3.36 4.08 -17.97
N ARG A 176 4.65 3.77 -17.90
CA ARG A 176 5.41 3.75 -16.63
C ARG A 176 5.47 5.14 -15.98
N LEU A 177 5.71 6.19 -16.77
CA LEU A 177 5.74 7.56 -16.26
C LEU A 177 4.40 8.00 -15.67
N ASP A 178 3.28 7.60 -16.27
CA ASP A 178 1.94 7.88 -15.72
C ASP A 178 1.65 7.07 -14.45
N LEU A 179 2.12 5.83 -14.37
CA LEU A 179 2.05 5.04 -13.14
C LEU A 179 2.89 5.68 -12.03
N LEU A 180 4.11 6.12 -12.33
CA LEU A 180 4.96 6.85 -11.38
C LEU A 180 4.27 8.14 -10.91
N ALA A 181 3.70 8.92 -11.81
CA ALA A 181 2.99 10.16 -11.45
C ALA A 181 1.86 9.90 -10.44
N ARG A 182 1.05 8.85 -10.66
CA ARG A 182 0.01 8.43 -9.72
C ARG A 182 0.59 7.97 -8.38
N ALA A 183 1.65 7.16 -8.41
CA ALA A 183 2.30 6.67 -7.19
C ALA A 183 2.86 7.83 -6.34
N VAL A 184 3.39 8.88 -6.98
CA VAL A 184 3.84 10.11 -6.31
C VAL A 184 2.65 10.89 -5.71
N ASP A 185 1.50 10.93 -6.37
CA ASP A 185 0.30 11.56 -5.80
C ASP A 185 -0.27 10.78 -4.61
N GLU A 186 -0.27 9.45 -4.68
CA GLU A 186 -0.62 8.60 -3.53
C GLU A 186 0.37 8.81 -2.38
N LEU A 187 1.67 8.90 -2.68
CA LEU A 187 2.70 9.18 -1.69
C LEU A 187 2.45 10.51 -1.00
N ALA A 188 2.14 11.58 -1.75
CA ALA A 188 1.80 12.88 -1.18
C ALA A 188 0.56 12.82 -0.26
N GLN A 189 -0.45 12.01 -0.61
CA GLN A 189 -1.62 11.82 0.26
C GLN A 189 -1.23 11.12 1.56
N ARG A 190 -0.36 10.11 1.50
CA ARG A 190 0.17 9.39 2.68
C ARG A 190 1.01 10.31 3.56
N GLU A 191 1.92 11.11 2.98
CA GLU A 191 2.71 12.12 3.69
C GLU A 191 1.79 13.10 4.44
N ASN A 192 0.79 13.67 3.76
CA ASN A 192 -0.18 14.58 4.38
C ASN A 192 -1.00 13.93 5.50
N ALA A 193 -1.44 12.69 5.32
CA ALA A 193 -2.14 11.95 6.35
C ALA A 193 -1.25 11.70 7.57
N LEU A 194 0.01 11.34 7.34
CA LEU A 194 0.98 11.11 8.39
C LEU A 194 1.37 12.39 9.13
N HIS A 195 1.46 13.53 8.45
CA HIS A 195 1.65 14.84 9.09
C HIS A 195 0.50 15.18 10.05
N ARG A 196 -0.75 14.95 9.63
CA ARG A 196 -1.90 15.14 10.52
C ARG A 196 -1.86 14.21 11.73
N HIS A 197 -1.50 12.95 11.52
CA HIS A 197 -1.35 11.98 12.60
C HIS A 197 -0.22 12.36 13.57
N ARG A 198 0.93 12.76 13.02
CA ARG A 198 2.05 13.28 13.81
C ARG A 198 1.64 14.49 14.63
N ALA A 199 0.93 15.45 14.04
CA ALA A 199 0.45 16.62 14.78
C ALA A 199 -0.49 16.23 15.93
N HIS A 200 -1.34 15.22 15.72
CA HIS A 200 -2.19 14.65 16.76
C HIS A 200 -1.37 14.01 17.89
N VAL A 201 -0.34 13.23 17.57
CA VAL A 201 0.56 12.60 18.55
C VAL A 201 1.41 13.65 19.29
N ALA A 202 2.02 14.57 18.56
CA ALA A 202 2.89 15.63 19.11
C ALA A 202 2.14 16.57 20.07
N GLY A 203 0.83 16.75 19.92
CA GLY A 203 0.00 17.47 20.88
C GLY A 203 -0.20 16.76 22.23
N ARG A 204 0.13 15.45 22.30
CA ARG A 204 -0.07 14.60 23.48
C ARG A 204 1.21 13.96 24.01
N ILE A 205 2.22 13.81 23.17
CA ILE A 205 3.44 13.06 23.46
C ILE A 205 4.64 13.86 22.94
N ALA A 206 5.63 14.06 23.79
CA ALA A 206 6.88 14.70 23.43
C ALA A 206 7.73 13.77 22.54
N GLY A 207 8.56 14.34 21.67
CA GLY A 207 9.52 13.56 20.86
C GLY A 207 8.94 12.83 19.65
N ALA A 208 7.73 13.16 19.19
CA ALA A 208 7.15 12.53 18.00
C ALA A 208 8.06 12.69 16.75
N PRO A 209 8.45 11.57 16.10
CA PRO A 209 9.42 11.57 14.99
C PRO A 209 8.94 12.42 13.81
N ALA A 210 9.88 13.01 13.08
CA ALA A 210 9.58 13.81 11.89
C ALA A 210 9.08 12.93 10.73
N VAL A 211 8.20 13.50 9.90
CA VAL A 211 7.72 12.87 8.66
C VAL A 211 8.57 13.39 7.49
N PRO A 212 9.12 12.52 6.64
CA PRO A 212 9.85 12.96 5.45
C PRO A 212 8.92 13.57 4.40
N ASP A 213 9.38 14.63 3.72
CA ASP A 213 8.67 15.31 2.62
C ASP A 213 9.37 15.06 1.29
N ARG A 214 9.03 13.96 0.60
CA ARG A 214 9.69 13.56 -0.67
C ARG A 214 8.79 13.72 -1.88
N ALA A 215 7.47 13.71 -1.71
CA ALA A 215 6.56 13.74 -2.85
C ALA A 215 6.72 14.98 -3.73
N ILE A 216 6.98 16.16 -3.15
CA ILE A 216 7.21 17.40 -3.93
C ILE A 216 8.44 17.26 -4.85
N ALA A 217 9.56 16.77 -4.31
CA ALA A 217 10.77 16.56 -5.09
C ALA A 217 10.55 15.53 -6.22
N LEU A 218 9.82 14.45 -5.93
CA LEU A 218 9.49 13.43 -6.93
C LEU A 218 8.53 13.94 -8.01
N ARG A 219 7.58 14.82 -7.69
CA ARG A 219 6.74 15.50 -8.70
C ARG A 219 7.56 16.33 -9.68
N LEU A 220 8.60 17.01 -9.20
CA LEU A 220 9.52 17.75 -10.06
C LEU A 220 10.29 16.80 -10.98
N VAL A 221 10.71 15.64 -10.47
CA VAL A 221 11.35 14.60 -11.30
C VAL A 221 10.41 14.08 -12.38
N VAL A 222 9.16 13.75 -12.05
CA VAL A 222 8.13 13.33 -13.02
C VAL A 222 7.89 14.40 -14.07
N THR A 223 7.78 15.67 -13.65
CA THR A 223 7.60 16.81 -14.57
C THR A 223 8.78 16.94 -15.53
N GLY A 224 10.00 16.80 -15.02
CA GLY A 224 11.22 16.78 -15.83
C GLY A 224 11.24 15.61 -16.82
N LEU A 225 10.82 14.41 -16.40
CA LEU A 225 10.73 13.23 -17.26
C LEU A 225 9.63 13.34 -18.33
N ARG A 226 8.57 14.13 -18.09
CA ARG A 226 7.52 14.42 -19.07
C ARG A 226 7.96 15.40 -20.14
N THR A 227 8.93 16.24 -19.82
CA THR A 227 9.50 17.18 -20.79
C THR A 227 10.42 16.39 -21.70
N ASP A 228 10.13 16.39 -23.01
CA ASP A 228 11.04 15.83 -24.00
C ASP A 228 12.27 16.73 -24.09
N ASP A 229 13.32 16.38 -23.35
CA ASP A 229 14.63 17.00 -23.47
C ASP A 229 15.40 16.32 -24.61
N PRO A 230 15.56 16.97 -25.79
CA PRO A 230 16.26 16.38 -26.93
C PRO A 230 17.75 16.14 -26.65
N GLY A 231 18.31 16.70 -25.57
CA GLY A 231 19.68 16.44 -25.13
C GLY A 231 19.83 15.19 -24.25
N MET A 232 18.73 14.58 -23.79
CA MET A 232 18.77 13.41 -22.92
C MET A 232 18.68 12.12 -23.73
N ALA A 233 19.74 11.31 -23.68
CA ALA A 233 19.74 9.98 -24.29
C ALA A 233 18.59 9.12 -23.70
N PRO A 234 17.88 8.32 -24.52
CA PRO A 234 16.77 7.48 -24.08
C PRO A 234 17.11 6.60 -22.86
N GLU A 235 18.31 6.03 -22.82
CA GLU A 235 18.77 5.17 -21.72
C GLU A 235 18.98 5.97 -20.43
N ALA A 236 19.43 7.22 -20.54
CA ALA A 236 19.55 8.10 -19.37
C ALA A 236 18.19 8.46 -18.80
N ARG A 237 17.19 8.65 -19.68
CA ARG A 237 15.80 8.92 -19.30
C ARG A 237 15.17 7.70 -18.61
N ALA A 238 15.36 6.51 -19.16
CA ALA A 238 14.90 5.24 -18.56
C ALA A 238 15.54 4.99 -17.18
N ARG A 239 16.85 5.18 -17.04
CA ARG A 239 17.53 5.09 -15.73
C ARG A 239 16.98 6.07 -14.70
N ARG A 240 16.67 7.30 -15.12
CA ARG A 240 16.09 8.32 -14.23
C ARG A 240 14.66 7.97 -13.82
N LEU A 241 13.87 7.37 -14.71
CA LEU A 241 12.55 6.83 -14.38
C LEU A 241 12.65 5.70 -13.35
N ALA A 242 13.47 4.68 -13.61
CA ALA A 242 13.69 3.56 -12.69
C ALA A 242 14.17 4.02 -11.31
N ARG A 243 15.06 5.03 -11.26
CA ARG A 243 15.49 5.63 -10.00
C ARG A 243 14.35 6.29 -9.23
N ALA A 244 13.47 7.01 -9.91
CA ALA A 244 12.34 7.66 -9.28
C ALA A 244 11.29 6.65 -8.78
N GLU A 245 11.08 5.55 -9.51
CA GLU A 245 10.23 4.43 -9.06
C GLU A 245 10.78 3.81 -7.76
N ALA A 246 12.08 3.51 -7.72
CA ALA A 246 12.74 3.00 -6.52
C ALA A 246 12.67 3.99 -5.33
N ASP A 247 12.85 5.28 -5.57
CA ASP A 247 12.76 6.31 -4.53
C ASP A 247 11.31 6.43 -3.96
N VAL A 248 10.28 6.22 -4.79
CA VAL A 248 8.87 6.13 -4.34
C VAL A 248 8.64 4.90 -3.47
N ALA A 249 9.14 3.74 -3.87
CA ALA A 249 9.01 2.50 -3.13
C ALA A 249 9.68 2.61 -1.74
N GLU A 250 10.90 3.15 -1.70
CA GLU A 250 11.64 3.37 -0.46
C GLU A 250 10.93 4.35 0.47
N THR A 251 10.48 5.49 -0.07
CA THR A 251 9.73 6.47 0.74
C THR A 251 8.43 5.87 1.28
N SER A 252 7.73 5.07 0.48
CA SER A 252 6.51 4.38 0.91
C SER A 252 6.74 3.39 2.05
N ARG A 253 7.91 2.73 2.09
CA ARG A 253 8.32 1.89 3.23
C ARG A 253 8.57 2.74 4.47
N LEU A 254 9.38 3.80 4.33
CA LEU A 254 9.71 4.70 5.44
C LEU A 254 8.45 5.33 6.07
N LEU A 255 7.47 5.75 5.28
CA LEU A 255 6.21 6.29 5.81
C LEU A 255 5.40 5.26 6.61
N ARG A 256 5.44 3.97 6.21
CA ARG A 256 4.78 2.90 6.99
C ARG A 256 5.48 2.67 8.31
N GLU A 257 6.81 2.65 8.34
CA GLU A 257 7.60 2.54 9.56
C GLU A 257 7.33 3.71 10.51
N ARG A 258 7.35 4.95 10.00
CA ARG A 258 7.03 6.15 10.79
C ARG A 258 5.62 6.14 11.34
N ARG A 259 4.67 5.58 10.61
CA ARG A 259 3.31 5.38 11.13
C ARG A 259 3.30 4.41 12.31
N GLY A 260 3.96 3.26 12.19
CA GLY A 260 4.08 2.29 13.29
C GLY A 260 4.78 2.86 14.52
N GLU A 261 5.81 3.70 14.34
CA GLU A 261 6.45 4.41 15.45
C GLU A 261 5.48 5.36 16.17
N LEU A 262 4.67 6.12 15.43
CA LEU A 262 3.67 7.03 16.02
C LEU A 262 2.56 6.28 16.74
N ASP A 263 2.10 5.16 16.17
CA ASP A 263 1.07 4.32 16.78
C ASP A 263 1.60 3.68 18.07
N SER A 264 2.84 3.18 18.08
CA SER A 264 3.44 2.60 19.29
C SER A 264 3.67 3.61 20.43
N LEU A 265 3.87 4.90 20.13
CA LEU A 265 3.90 5.95 21.15
C LEU A 265 2.54 6.12 21.84
N LEU A 266 1.44 6.09 21.08
CA LEU A 266 0.08 6.17 21.64
C LEU A 266 -0.25 4.93 22.48
N GLU A 267 0.06 3.74 21.96
CA GLU A 267 -0.11 2.48 22.68
C GLU A 267 0.64 2.49 24.01
N ARG A 268 1.93 2.85 24.00
CA ARG A 268 2.74 2.95 25.22
C ARG A 268 2.15 3.93 26.24
N ARG A 269 1.55 5.03 25.78
CA ARG A 269 0.87 5.97 26.68
C ARG A 269 -0.37 5.36 27.30
N ASP A 270 -1.19 4.66 26.52
CA ASP A 270 -2.41 4.03 27.01
C ASP A 270 -2.09 2.86 27.96
N ASP A 271 -1.01 2.11 27.71
CA ASP A 271 -0.50 1.09 28.62
C ASP A 271 -0.11 1.68 29.98
N LEU A 272 0.64 2.80 29.99
CA LEU A 272 1.01 3.48 31.23
C LEU A 272 -0.20 3.99 32.01
N ARG A 273 -1.25 4.44 31.32
CA ARG A 273 -2.52 4.85 31.93
C ARG A 273 -3.25 3.67 32.54
N GLY A 274 -3.35 2.55 31.81
CA GLY A 274 -3.92 1.32 32.32
C GLY A 274 -3.19 0.81 33.56
N LEU A 275 -1.85 0.87 33.54
CA LEU A 275 -1.02 0.49 34.68
C LEU A 275 -1.23 1.40 35.90
N LEU A 276 -1.33 2.72 35.69
CA LEU A 276 -1.62 3.66 36.78
C LEU A 276 -2.98 3.38 37.42
N GLU A 277 -4.03 3.17 36.61
CA GLU A 277 -5.37 2.84 37.12
C GLU A 277 -5.40 1.49 37.83
N ALA A 278 -4.63 0.50 37.36
CA ALA A 278 -4.49 -0.79 38.06
C ALA A 278 -3.86 -0.63 39.45
N TYR A 279 -2.78 0.15 39.59
CA TYR A 279 -2.20 0.44 40.90
C TYR A 279 -3.14 1.24 41.80
N ARG A 280 -3.93 2.15 41.23
CA ARG A 280 -4.95 2.90 41.97
C ARG A 280 -6.03 1.96 42.51
N ALA A 281 -6.56 1.08 41.67
CA ALA A 281 -7.54 0.08 42.08
C ALA A 281 -6.99 -0.80 43.21
N GLN A 282 -5.74 -1.26 43.09
CA GLN A 282 -5.07 -2.03 44.14
C GLN A 282 -4.97 -1.25 45.47
N ALA A 283 -4.63 0.04 45.43
CA ALA A 283 -4.60 0.86 46.65
C ALA A 283 -5.99 1.00 47.29
N ILE A 284 -7.04 1.17 46.48
CA ILE A 284 -8.44 1.26 46.93
C ILE A 284 -8.89 -0.04 47.58
N ASP A 285 -8.64 -1.19 46.95
CA ASP A 285 -9.04 -2.52 47.43
C ASP A 285 -8.44 -2.85 48.81
N HIS A 286 -7.28 -2.27 49.12
CA HIS A 286 -6.61 -2.41 50.42
C HIS A 286 -6.91 -1.25 51.40
N GLY A 287 -7.86 -0.37 51.09
CA GLY A 287 -8.35 0.66 52.00
C GLY A 287 -7.52 1.94 52.06
N PHE A 288 -6.61 2.18 51.11
CA PHE A 288 -5.71 3.34 51.10
C PHE A 288 -6.24 4.54 50.28
N VAL A 289 -7.57 4.70 50.22
CA VAL A 289 -8.24 5.74 49.40
C VAL A 289 -7.85 7.16 49.83
N GLU A 290 -7.64 7.38 51.13
CA GLU A 290 -7.31 8.69 51.73
C GLU A 290 -5.86 8.76 52.24
N ASP A 291 -5.00 7.86 51.76
CA ASP A 291 -3.60 7.83 52.17
C ASP A 291 -2.85 9.00 51.55
N VAL A 292 -2.59 10.02 52.38
CA VAL A 292 -1.83 11.23 52.03
C VAL A 292 -0.47 10.90 51.40
N GLY A 293 0.13 9.75 51.75
CA GLY A 293 1.40 9.31 51.18
C GLY A 293 1.30 8.76 49.75
N LEU A 294 0.11 8.38 49.29
CA LEU A 294 -0.16 7.86 47.95
C LEU A 294 -0.77 8.91 47.01
N ASP A 295 -1.46 9.91 47.56
CA ASP A 295 -2.08 10.99 46.80
C ASP A 295 -1.09 11.76 45.93
N GLU A 296 0.04 12.19 46.50
CA GLU A 296 1.02 12.99 45.77
C GLU A 296 1.70 12.21 44.64
N PRO A 297 2.21 10.97 44.85
CA PRO A 297 2.72 10.15 43.76
C PRO A 297 1.67 9.83 42.68
N TYR A 298 0.41 9.58 43.07
CA TYR A 298 -0.67 9.38 42.10
C TYR A 298 -0.90 10.63 41.25
N ARG A 299 -1.08 11.80 41.88
CA ARG A 299 -1.30 13.07 41.18
C ARG A 299 -0.18 13.39 40.20
N ARG A 300 1.08 13.23 40.60
CA ARG A 300 2.22 13.47 39.69
C ARG A 300 2.20 12.54 38.48
N SER A 301 1.92 11.25 38.70
CA SER A 301 1.83 10.26 37.63
C SER A 301 0.66 10.56 36.67
N HIS A 302 -0.50 10.89 37.22
CA HIS A 302 -1.68 11.28 36.46
C HIS A 302 -1.43 12.56 35.67
N ASP A 303 -0.87 13.60 36.30
CA ASP A 303 -0.58 14.86 35.62
C ASP A 303 0.41 14.67 34.47
N ALA A 304 1.46 13.85 34.65
CA ALA A 304 2.41 13.55 33.58
C ALA A 304 1.76 12.86 32.35
N LEU A 305 0.77 11.99 32.57
CA LEU A 305 0.11 11.24 31.49
C LEU A 305 -1.05 11.99 30.83
N TRP A 306 -1.73 12.90 31.54
CA TRP A 306 -2.92 13.61 31.06
C TRP A 306 -2.69 15.07 30.69
N ARG A 307 -1.61 15.72 31.15
CA ARG A 307 -1.33 17.13 30.83
C ARG A 307 -0.26 17.27 29.75
N GLY A 308 -0.56 18.10 28.75
CA GLY A 308 0.39 18.53 27.71
C GLY A 308 1.06 17.38 26.94
N PRO A 309 2.15 17.67 26.20
CA PRO A 309 2.97 16.63 25.60
C PRO A 309 3.65 15.81 26.71
N CYS A 310 3.20 14.58 26.89
CA CYS A 310 3.75 13.62 27.85
C CYS A 310 5.14 13.15 27.40
N ASP A 311 6.12 13.28 28.28
CA ASP A 311 7.37 12.53 28.18
C ASP A 311 7.13 11.11 28.72
N LEU A 312 7.11 10.12 27.82
CA LEU A 312 6.76 8.74 28.16
C LEU A 312 7.78 8.06 29.07
N ASP A 313 9.05 8.47 29.02
CA ASP A 313 10.08 7.89 29.85
C ASP A 313 9.94 8.42 31.29
N ALA A 314 9.82 9.74 31.44
CA ALA A 314 9.57 10.38 32.73
C ALA A 314 8.23 9.95 33.36
N ALA A 315 7.15 9.87 32.57
CA ALA A 315 5.86 9.37 33.04
C ALA A 315 5.95 7.91 33.49
N GLY A 316 6.70 7.07 32.75
CA GLY A 316 6.95 5.69 33.12
C GLY A 316 7.66 5.55 34.48
N GLU A 317 8.62 6.41 34.78
CA GLU A 317 9.29 6.45 36.09
C GLU A 317 8.34 6.82 37.22
N LEU A 318 7.49 7.82 37.01
CA LEU A 318 6.48 8.25 38.00
C LEU A 318 5.48 7.12 38.30
N VAL A 319 4.95 6.47 37.27
CA VAL A 319 4.02 5.32 37.44
C VAL A 319 4.68 4.17 38.19
N ARG A 320 5.93 3.82 37.87
CA ARG A 320 6.69 2.79 38.61
C ARG A 320 6.92 3.19 40.06
N GLY A 321 7.21 4.48 40.31
CA GLY A 321 7.35 5.05 41.64
C GLY A 321 6.07 4.91 42.46
N TYR A 322 4.92 5.26 41.88
CA TYR A 322 3.61 5.07 42.52
C TYR A 322 3.32 3.60 42.83
N GLY A 323 3.50 2.70 41.86
CA GLY A 323 3.29 1.26 42.08
C GLY A 323 4.18 0.70 43.20
N THR A 324 5.41 1.22 43.34
CA THR A 324 6.31 0.84 44.43
C THR A 324 5.81 1.34 45.78
N ALA A 325 5.30 2.57 45.86
CA ALA A 325 4.69 3.12 47.07
C ALA A 325 3.43 2.33 47.48
N VAL A 326 2.57 1.97 46.52
CA VAL A 326 1.37 1.13 46.77
C VAL A 326 1.77 -0.23 47.35
N ARG A 327 2.73 -0.93 46.72
CA ARG A 327 3.21 -2.22 47.22
C ARG A 327 3.84 -2.12 48.62
N ALA A 328 4.56 -1.04 48.91
CA ALA A 328 5.15 -0.82 50.22
C ALA A 328 4.09 -0.63 51.32
N ARG A 329 2.93 -0.04 51.00
CA ARG A 329 1.81 0.12 51.96
C ARG A 329 1.04 -1.16 52.22
N ILE A 330 0.85 -1.97 51.17
CA ILE A 330 0.16 -3.27 51.29
C ILE A 330 1.01 -4.27 52.09
N GLY A 331 2.34 -4.14 52.01
CA GLY A 331 3.28 -5.07 52.62
C GLY A 331 3.50 -6.33 51.77
N PRO A 332 4.51 -7.14 52.08
CA PRO A 332 4.63 -8.47 51.49
C PRO A 332 3.44 -9.32 51.98
N ALA A 333 2.76 -9.96 51.03
CA ALA A 333 1.77 -11.01 51.33
C ALA A 333 2.44 -12.18 52.06
#